data_AF-A0A0B1TJJ9-F1
#
_entry.id   AF-A0A0B1TJJ9-F1
#
_cell.length_a   1.000
_cell.length_b   1.000
_cell.length_c   1.000
_cell.angle_alpha   90.00
_cell.angle_beta   90.00
_cell.angle_gamma   90.00
#
_symmetry.space_group_name_H-M   'P 1'
#
loop_
_entity.id
_entity.type
_entity.pdbx_description
1 polymer ?
#
loop_
_entity_poly.entity_id
_entity_poly.type
_entity_poly.pdbx_seq_one_letter_code
_entity_poly.pdbx_strand_id
1 'polypeptide(L)'
;MAYDEILLELLPKYNLQRSDIFLTTKFFPDAKDPAAAARKLVAESLERLKTSYLDMVLIHYPKASESDEKDESNPLHRKLTYIELEKLKGLSYQGEILVAELLYALIFQTKD
;
A
#
# COMPACT_ATOMS: atom_id res chain seq x y z
N MET A 1 11.82 -18.38 10.16
CA MET A 1 12.02 -16.95 9.89
C MET A 1 10.68 -16.35 9.57
N ALA A 2 10.23 -15.41 10.37
CA ALA A 2 9.11 -14.58 9.98
C ALA A 2 9.61 -13.60 8.90
N TYR A 3 8.78 -13.31 7.88
CA TYR A 3 9.22 -12.58 6.67
C TYR A 3 9.75 -11.15 6.97
N ASP A 4 9.43 -10.62 8.13
CA ASP A 4 9.76 -9.30 8.68
C ASP A 4 11.23 -9.14 9.10
N GLU A 5 11.98 -10.23 9.29
CA GLU A 5 13.42 -10.15 9.65
C GLU A 5 14.34 -10.17 8.43
N ILE A 6 13.79 -10.49 7.24
CA ILE A 6 14.56 -10.72 6.01
C ILE A 6 15.34 -9.46 5.58
N LEU A 7 14.74 -8.27 5.67
CA LEU A 7 15.41 -7.05 5.22
C LEU A 7 16.57 -6.66 6.14
N LEU A 8 16.39 -6.81 7.45
CA LEU A 8 17.41 -6.48 8.44
C LEU A 8 18.60 -7.45 8.38
N GLU A 9 18.36 -8.72 8.06
CA GLU A 9 19.42 -9.73 7.97
C GLU A 9 20.09 -9.77 6.59
N LEU A 10 19.30 -9.81 5.50
CA LEU A 10 19.84 -10.09 4.17
C LEU A 10 20.48 -8.88 3.52
N LEU A 11 19.97 -7.67 3.72
CA LEU A 11 20.56 -6.49 3.08
C LEU A 11 22.03 -6.28 3.49
N PRO A 12 22.38 -6.27 4.80
CA PRO A 12 23.78 -6.15 5.21
C PRO A 12 24.63 -7.36 4.76
N LYS A 13 24.07 -8.57 4.80
CA LYS A 13 24.76 -9.80 4.39
C LYS A 13 25.24 -9.76 2.94
N TYR A 14 24.49 -9.11 2.05
CA TYR A 14 24.83 -8.97 0.64
C TYR A 14 25.36 -7.56 0.29
N ASN A 15 25.71 -6.75 1.29
CA ASN A 15 26.18 -5.38 1.12
C ASN A 15 25.23 -4.50 0.26
N LEU A 16 23.93 -4.69 0.47
CA LEU A 16 22.86 -3.92 -0.14
C LEU A 16 22.30 -2.89 0.86
N GLN A 17 21.85 -1.77 0.35
CA GLN A 17 21.10 -0.74 1.06
C GLN A 17 19.60 -0.90 0.81
N ARG A 18 18.78 -0.23 1.62
CA ARG A 18 17.32 -0.21 1.40
C ARG A 18 16.96 0.37 0.03
N SER A 19 17.73 1.33 -0.48
CA SER A 19 17.56 1.92 -1.83
C SER A 19 17.91 0.98 -2.98
N ASP A 20 18.57 -0.15 -2.72
CA ASP A 20 18.99 -1.09 -3.77
C ASP A 20 17.88 -2.11 -4.09
N ILE A 21 16.78 -2.09 -3.35
CA ILE A 21 15.63 -2.96 -3.55
C ILE A 21 14.34 -2.15 -3.74
N PHE A 22 13.39 -2.74 -4.47
CA PHE A 22 12.07 -2.15 -4.70
C PHE A 22 11.01 -2.94 -3.93
N LEU A 23 10.38 -2.32 -2.93
CA LEU A 23 9.34 -2.93 -2.12
C LEU A 23 7.95 -2.49 -2.58
N THR A 24 7.14 -3.48 -2.95
CA THR A 24 5.72 -3.31 -3.25
C THR A 24 4.88 -4.00 -2.19
N THR A 25 3.87 -3.30 -1.66
CA THR A 25 2.80 -3.91 -0.86
C THR A 25 1.43 -3.66 -1.51
N LYS A 26 0.41 -4.38 -1.05
CA LYS A 26 -0.95 -4.27 -1.57
C LYS A 26 -1.97 -4.61 -0.51
N PHE A 27 -3.11 -3.93 -0.53
CA PHE A 27 -4.23 -4.23 0.37
C PHE A 27 -5.58 -4.00 -0.31
N PHE A 28 -6.61 -4.67 0.20
CA PHE A 28 -7.98 -4.45 -0.24
C PHE A 28 -8.51 -3.10 0.28
N PRO A 29 -9.36 -2.38 -0.48
CA PRO A 29 -10.15 -1.28 0.05
C PRO A 29 -10.97 -1.71 1.28
N ASP A 30 -11.26 -0.76 2.16
CA ASP A 30 -12.22 -0.95 3.25
C ASP A 30 -13.60 -0.42 2.83
N ALA A 31 -14.66 -1.09 3.28
CA ALA A 31 -16.04 -0.73 2.92
C ALA A 31 -16.67 0.35 3.83
N LYS A 32 -16.08 0.63 4.99
CA LYS A 32 -16.64 1.54 6.01
C LYS A 32 -15.90 2.86 6.04
N ASP A 33 -14.57 2.80 6.12
CA ASP A 33 -13.70 3.98 6.13
C ASP A 33 -12.44 3.72 5.28
N PRO A 34 -12.55 3.85 3.94
CA PRO A 34 -11.45 3.57 3.01
C PRO A 34 -10.21 4.43 3.27
N ALA A 35 -10.38 5.66 3.78
CA ALA A 35 -9.28 6.58 4.04
C ALA A 35 -8.55 6.21 5.34
N ALA A 36 -9.27 6.02 6.45
CA ALA A 36 -8.63 5.61 7.70
C ALA A 36 -7.94 4.25 7.57
N ALA A 37 -8.58 3.30 6.86
CA ALA A 37 -7.98 2.00 6.58
C ALA A 37 -6.70 2.12 5.75
N ALA A 38 -6.67 2.95 4.70
CA ALA A 38 -5.46 3.14 3.89
C ALA A 38 -4.29 3.65 4.73
N ARG A 39 -4.50 4.67 5.58
CA ARG A 39 -3.45 5.17 6.50
C ARG A 39 -2.94 4.08 7.43
N LYS A 40 -3.86 3.34 8.04
CA LYS A 40 -3.55 2.26 8.98
C LYS A 40 -2.74 1.15 8.31
N LEU A 41 -3.19 0.66 7.15
CA LEU A 41 -2.58 -0.48 6.45
C LEU A 41 -1.20 -0.13 5.87
N VAL A 42 -0.99 1.12 5.45
CA VAL A 42 0.34 1.62 5.07
C VAL A 42 1.27 1.65 6.29
N ALA A 43 0.82 2.20 7.42
CA ALA A 43 1.61 2.25 8.65
C ALA A 43 1.98 0.85 9.15
N GLU A 44 1.02 -0.09 9.17
CA GLU A 44 1.27 -1.50 9.51
C GLU A 44 2.26 -2.17 8.55
N SER A 45 2.18 -1.86 7.25
CA SER A 45 3.12 -2.40 6.26
C SER A 45 4.55 -1.93 6.52
N LEU A 46 4.74 -0.64 6.83
CA LEU A 46 6.04 -0.06 7.18
C LEU A 46 6.61 -0.68 8.46
N GLU A 47 5.79 -0.82 9.51
CA GLU A 47 6.18 -1.42 10.78
C GLU A 47 6.60 -2.89 10.62
N ARG A 48 5.83 -3.67 9.84
CA ARG A 48 6.11 -5.08 9.59
C ARG A 48 7.33 -5.27 8.71
N LEU A 49 7.50 -4.44 7.68
CA LEU A 49 8.66 -4.51 6.79
C LEU A 49 9.90 -3.82 7.37
N LYS A 50 9.80 -3.22 8.58
CA LYS A 50 10.92 -2.55 9.26
C LYS A 50 11.61 -1.52 8.36
N THR A 51 10.80 -0.72 7.66
CA THR A 51 11.28 0.32 6.74
C THR A 51 10.46 1.59 6.90
N SER A 52 11.06 2.72 6.57
CA SER A 52 10.40 4.03 6.63
C SER A 52 9.64 4.40 5.37
N TYR A 53 9.85 3.66 4.27
CA TYR A 53 9.21 3.95 2.99
C TYR A 53 8.90 2.69 2.17
N LEU A 54 7.86 2.81 1.35
CA LEU A 54 7.50 1.83 0.34
C LEU A 54 7.73 2.44 -1.04
N ASP A 55 8.27 1.64 -1.95
CA ASP A 55 8.47 2.12 -3.32
C ASP A 55 7.10 2.17 -4.04
N MET A 56 6.23 1.19 -3.78
CA MET A 56 4.88 1.15 -4.35
C MET A 56 3.85 0.54 -3.42
N VAL A 57 2.65 1.14 -3.42
CA VAL A 57 1.45 0.60 -2.74
C VAL A 57 0.36 0.41 -3.76
N LEU A 58 -0.22 -0.79 -3.82
CA LEU A 58 -1.31 -1.11 -4.75
C LEU A 58 -2.64 -1.31 -4.01
N ILE A 59 -3.71 -0.80 -4.61
CA ILE A 59 -5.06 -1.28 -4.30
C ILE A 59 -5.17 -2.68 -4.90
N HIS A 60 -5.25 -3.70 -4.05
CA HIS A 60 -5.11 -5.10 -4.45
C HIS A 60 -6.24 -5.59 -5.36
N TYR A 61 -7.46 -5.08 -5.15
CA TYR A 61 -8.65 -5.57 -5.82
C TYR A 61 -9.70 -4.46 -5.94
N PRO A 62 -10.61 -4.50 -6.93
CA PRO A 62 -11.48 -3.37 -7.19
C PRO A 62 -12.65 -3.18 -6.21
N LYS A 63 -12.86 -4.12 -5.30
CA LYS A 63 -13.87 -4.08 -4.23
C LYS A 63 -13.22 -4.26 -2.88
N ALA A 64 -13.93 -3.86 -1.83
CA ALA A 64 -13.55 -4.26 -0.47
C ALA A 64 -13.70 -5.78 -0.29
N SER A 65 -12.94 -6.35 0.65
CA SER A 65 -12.97 -7.80 0.91
C SER A 65 -14.38 -8.30 1.22
N GLU A 66 -15.12 -7.54 2.02
CA GLU A 66 -16.46 -7.85 2.52
C GLU A 66 -17.60 -7.43 1.58
N SER A 67 -17.31 -6.64 0.52
CA SER A 67 -18.33 -6.19 -0.43
C SER A 67 -18.61 -7.24 -1.50
N ASP A 68 -19.83 -7.23 -2.04
CA ASP A 68 -20.17 -7.95 -3.27
C ASP A 68 -19.43 -7.34 -4.48
N GLU A 69 -19.20 -8.11 -5.54
CA GLU A 69 -18.54 -7.59 -6.75
C GLU A 69 -19.33 -6.48 -7.43
N LYS A 70 -20.66 -6.56 -7.38
CA LYS A 70 -21.59 -5.62 -8.03
C LYS A 70 -22.05 -4.49 -7.11
N ASP A 71 -21.48 -4.39 -5.91
CA ASP A 71 -21.80 -3.31 -4.99
C ASP A 71 -21.46 -1.95 -5.62
N GLU A 72 -22.48 -1.09 -5.78
CA GLU A 72 -22.37 0.23 -6.39
C GLU A 72 -21.44 1.18 -5.63
N SER A 73 -21.11 0.87 -4.36
CA SER A 73 -20.16 1.63 -3.54
C SER A 73 -18.69 1.31 -3.83
N ASN A 74 -18.37 0.18 -4.50
CA ASN A 74 -16.99 -0.24 -4.77
C ASN A 74 -16.15 0.82 -5.51
N PRO A 75 -16.66 1.51 -6.55
CA PRO A 75 -15.93 2.61 -7.19
C PRO A 75 -15.60 3.75 -6.21
N LEU A 76 -16.52 4.08 -5.29
CA LEU A 76 -16.30 5.10 -4.28
C LEU A 76 -15.23 4.66 -3.27
N HIS A 77 -15.29 3.43 -2.78
CA HIS A 77 -14.28 2.88 -1.85
C HIS A 77 -12.86 2.98 -2.44
N ARG A 78 -12.67 2.51 -3.68
CA ARG A 78 -11.38 2.65 -4.37
C ARG A 78 -10.94 4.09 -4.53
N LYS A 79 -11.86 4.97 -4.94
CA LYS A 79 -11.55 6.39 -5.14
C LYS A 79 -11.07 7.05 -3.85
N LEU A 80 -11.74 6.77 -2.74
CA LEU A 80 -11.37 7.31 -1.43
C LEU A 80 -10.04 6.74 -0.93
N THR A 81 -9.79 5.43 -1.11
CA THR A 81 -8.49 4.82 -0.83
C THR A 81 -7.39 5.46 -1.69
N TYR A 82 -7.62 5.65 -2.98
CA TYR A 82 -6.65 6.28 -3.89
C TYR A 82 -6.31 7.71 -3.49
N ILE A 83 -7.33 8.54 -3.22
CA ILE A 83 -7.12 9.93 -2.76
C ILE A 83 -6.28 9.95 -1.48
N GLU A 84 -6.52 9.02 -0.56
CA GLU A 84 -5.74 8.96 0.67
C GLU A 84 -4.29 8.51 0.43
N LEU A 85 -4.07 7.53 -0.44
CA LEU A 85 -2.73 7.12 -0.85
C LEU A 85 -1.96 8.25 -1.54
N GLU A 86 -2.62 9.05 -2.38
CA GLU A 86 -2.02 10.25 -2.99
C GLU A 86 -1.64 11.30 -1.95
N LYS A 87 -2.42 11.47 -0.88
CA LYS A 87 -2.00 12.36 0.23
C LYS A 87 -0.77 11.81 0.93
N LEU A 88 -0.69 10.49 1.14
CA LEU A 88 0.47 9.87 1.78
C LEU A 88 1.74 9.96 0.91
N LYS A 89 1.58 10.07 -0.42
CA LYS A 89 2.68 10.30 -1.35
C LYS A 89 3.35 11.64 -1.05
N GLY A 90 4.66 11.60 -0.78
CA GLY A 90 5.42 12.80 -0.42
C GLY A 90 5.15 13.36 0.98
N LEU A 91 4.24 12.76 1.77
CA LEU A 91 4.18 13.02 3.20
C LEU A 91 5.21 12.14 3.93
N SER A 92 5.92 12.77 4.85
CA SER A 92 6.89 12.10 5.72
C SER A 92 6.27 11.75 7.06
N TYR A 93 6.30 10.50 7.46
CA TYR A 93 6.03 10.10 8.84
C TYR A 93 7.38 10.17 9.56
N GLN A 94 7.53 11.09 10.51
CA GLN A 94 8.79 11.32 11.22
C GLN A 94 10.01 11.70 10.34
N GLY A 95 9.80 12.30 9.16
CA GLY A 95 10.89 12.91 8.37
C GLY A 95 11.45 12.08 7.20
N GLU A 96 10.90 10.89 6.92
CA GLU A 96 11.28 10.06 5.76
C GLU A 96 10.06 9.78 4.86
N ILE A 97 10.24 9.81 3.53
CA ILE A 97 9.20 9.84 2.47
C ILE A 97 8.39 8.53 2.46
N LEU A 98 7.05 8.55 2.51
CA LEU A 98 6.28 7.27 2.66
C LEU A 98 6.04 6.43 1.40
N VAL A 99 5.86 7.02 0.23
CA VAL A 99 5.50 6.27 -1.00
C VAL A 99 6.11 6.96 -2.23
N ALA A 100 6.85 6.21 -3.05
CA ALA A 100 7.52 6.75 -4.26
C ALA A 100 6.63 6.71 -5.51
N GLU A 101 5.87 5.64 -5.77
CA GLU A 101 5.07 5.49 -6.99
C GLU A 101 3.72 4.80 -6.73
N LEU A 102 2.64 5.35 -7.33
CA LEU A 102 1.31 4.74 -7.36
C LEU A 102 1.04 4.29 -8.79
N LEU A 103 1.16 2.99 -9.05
CA LEU A 103 0.78 2.43 -10.34
C LEU A 103 -0.73 2.19 -10.37
N TYR A 104 -1.38 2.85 -11.35
CA TYR A 104 -2.80 2.77 -11.73
C TYR A 104 -3.22 1.37 -12.25
N ALA A 105 -2.67 0.28 -11.71
CA ALA A 105 -2.81 -1.06 -12.26
C ALA A 105 -4.10 -1.76 -11.77
N LEU A 106 -5.27 -1.17 -12.05
CA LEU A 106 -6.55 -1.86 -12.33
C LEU A 106 -7.71 -0.89 -12.62
N ILE A 107 -7.43 0.22 -13.33
CA ILE A 107 -8.46 1.25 -13.62
C ILE A 107 -9.41 0.87 -14.76
N PHE A 108 -9.19 -0.24 -15.48
CA PHE A 108 -10.18 -0.75 -16.42
C PHE A 108 -10.26 -2.28 -16.39
N GLN A 109 -10.94 -2.83 -15.38
CA GLN A 109 -11.87 -3.93 -15.66
C GLN A 109 -13.28 -3.36 -15.65
N THR A 110 -13.55 -2.51 -16.63
CA THR A 110 -14.91 -2.36 -17.16
C THR A 110 -15.25 -3.64 -17.91
N LYS A 111 -16.28 -4.33 -17.43
CA LYS A 111 -17.26 -5.22 -18.10
C LYS A 111 -17.86 -6.03 -16.94
N ASP A 112 -19.07 -5.75 -16.47
CA ASP A 112 -20.30 -5.39 -17.17
C ASP A 112 -21.12 -4.30 -16.47
#